data_AF-W4G1X4-F1
#
_entry.id   AF-W4G1X4-F1
#
_cell.length_a   1.000
_cell.length_b   1.000
_cell.length_c   1.000
_cell.angle_alpha   90.00
_cell.angle_beta   90.00
_cell.angle_gamma   90.00
#
_symmetry.space_group_name_H-M   'P 1'
#
loop_
_entity.id
_entity.type
_entity.pdbx_description
1 polymer ?
#
loop_
_entity_poly.entity_id
_entity_poly.type
_entity_poly.pdbx_seq_one_letter_code
_entity_poly.pdbx_strand_id
1 'polypeptide(L)'
;MPSSMPILSALAAPAARFLAITCLLCLSSSMALASLDARNPPSRPTSSLTVNDALSCASTLDSSKLNDNYCDCTDGSDDEWLTGACGVGDFTCTLSQVRISSSWVFDGVCDCCDGSDEAPTTCVNRCATVAATSEARLRAVLQDAVKGLQAKESYVDHGAASSRVSSWKASLAEAVDHWEDAVEAAEDQLDALTHRFDSNPSLTPTDQDHRLYQQLHGHVEHAKSQLHVYTTLATASFGADDEFATLLGHCFDFEVNEKELKGGTSNTIARTYVMVYCPFVNVTQTEPGYHAWRLAQKQAQVGDKYTVQDDAKVPDIQRPILLGLWHTWLPQPKDDNVAILFPAPLYVQGVPHEAETRVTSDMRPPHQLYGQGEVCGGRDDPRRRSRRVTVEMHCASHNHIKFVEERAWCDYVLGFGTPAACTDAYIAHLENAFKSAAPHDEL
;
A
#
# COMPACT_ATOMS: atom_id res chain seq x y z
N MET A 1 -37.17 -32.48 -44.20
CA MET A 1 -36.28 -32.72 -45.35
C MET A 1 -34.87 -32.92 -44.81
N PRO A 2 -34.38 -34.16 -44.73
CA PRO A 2 -33.00 -34.45 -44.42
C PRO A 2 -32.24 -34.80 -45.70
N SER A 3 -30.98 -34.41 -45.78
CA SER A 3 -29.99 -35.03 -46.67
C SER A 3 -28.61 -34.50 -46.29
N SER A 4 -27.50 -35.21 -46.33
CA SER A 4 -27.12 -36.63 -46.42
C SER A 4 -25.59 -36.57 -46.44
N MET A 5 -24.92 -37.31 -45.54
CA MET A 5 -23.53 -37.82 -45.75
C MET A 5 -23.45 -38.66 -47.05
N PRO A 6 -22.30 -39.03 -47.68
CA PRO A 6 -21.12 -39.67 -47.04
C PRO A 6 -19.70 -39.45 -47.69
N ILE A 7 -18.58 -39.58 -46.96
CA ILE A 7 -17.65 -40.73 -46.67
C ILE A 7 -16.56 -41.02 -47.74
N LEU A 8 -15.35 -41.33 -47.24
CA LEU A 8 -14.26 -42.26 -47.68
C LEU A 8 -12.92 -41.55 -48.02
N SER A 9 -11.88 -41.62 -47.17
CA SER A 9 -10.98 -42.75 -46.80
C SER A 9 -9.65 -42.63 -47.57
N ALA A 10 -8.50 -42.39 -46.93
CA ALA A 10 -7.61 -43.34 -46.23
C ALA A 10 -6.38 -43.70 -47.09
N LEU A 11 -5.31 -44.14 -46.39
CA LEU A 11 -4.03 -44.74 -46.87
C LEU A 11 -2.93 -43.71 -47.20
N ALA A 12 -1.65 -43.88 -46.84
CA ALA A 12 -0.93 -44.88 -46.05
C ALA A 12 0.49 -44.33 -45.78
N ALA A 13 1.12 -44.77 -44.68
CA ALA A 13 2.57 -44.71 -44.50
C ALA A 13 3.28 -45.72 -45.45
N PRO A 14 4.59 -45.59 -45.72
CA PRO A 14 5.54 -46.35 -44.90
C PRO A 14 6.95 -45.74 -44.68
N ALA A 15 7.49 -46.05 -43.51
CA ALA A 15 8.83 -46.50 -43.12
C ALA A 15 10.13 -46.14 -43.90
N ALA A 16 11.13 -45.78 -43.07
CA ALA A 16 12.54 -46.19 -43.04
C ALA A 16 13.60 -45.42 -43.85
N ARG A 17 14.63 -44.90 -43.15
CA ARG A 17 16.00 -45.45 -43.20
C ARG A 17 16.96 -44.82 -42.16
N PHE A 18 17.76 -45.71 -41.59
CA PHE A 18 18.90 -45.51 -40.67
C PHE A 18 20.01 -44.62 -41.26
N LEU A 19 20.67 -43.85 -40.39
CA LEU A 19 22.14 -43.76 -40.39
C LEU A 19 22.67 -43.38 -39.01
N ALA A 20 23.34 -44.33 -38.37
CA ALA A 20 24.14 -44.15 -37.18
C ALA A 20 25.56 -43.74 -37.62
N ILE A 21 26.11 -42.68 -37.01
CA ILE A 21 27.56 -42.48 -36.91
C ILE A 21 27.85 -42.13 -35.46
N THR A 22 28.38 -43.11 -34.74
CA THR A 22 29.04 -42.98 -33.45
C THR A 22 30.43 -42.37 -33.65
N CYS A 23 30.78 -41.34 -32.88
CA CYS A 23 32.18 -41.07 -32.54
C CYS A 23 32.23 -40.68 -31.05
N LEU A 24 32.68 -41.62 -30.21
CA LEU A 24 33.16 -41.35 -28.87
C LEU A 24 34.42 -40.51 -28.95
N LEU A 25 34.57 -39.52 -28.06
CA LEU A 25 35.72 -39.40 -27.16
C LEU A 25 35.41 -38.39 -26.05
N CYS A 26 35.55 -38.86 -24.82
CA CYS A 26 35.30 -38.14 -23.57
C CYS A 26 36.51 -37.28 -23.14
N LEU A 27 36.20 -36.35 -22.23
CA LEU A 27 37.05 -35.76 -21.17
C LEU A 27 38.09 -34.70 -21.57
N SER A 28 37.77 -33.45 -21.26
CA SER A 28 38.42 -32.78 -20.11
C SER A 28 37.69 -31.51 -19.73
N SER A 29 37.36 -31.43 -18.44
CA SER A 29 36.87 -30.26 -17.76
C SER A 29 37.93 -29.17 -17.78
N SER A 30 37.56 -27.96 -18.17
CA SER A 30 38.22 -26.74 -17.72
C SER A 30 37.15 -25.69 -17.59
N MET A 31 36.77 -25.40 -16.35
CA MET A 31 36.10 -24.17 -15.99
C MET A 31 36.99 -23.04 -16.47
N ALA A 32 36.54 -22.31 -17.48
CA ALA A 32 37.09 -21.01 -17.78
C ALA A 32 36.66 -20.09 -16.63
N LEU A 33 37.57 -19.85 -15.68
CA LEU A 33 37.55 -18.65 -14.87
C LEU A 33 37.54 -17.48 -15.85
N ALA A 34 36.38 -16.82 -15.95
CA ALA A 34 36.31 -15.49 -16.52
C ALA A 34 37.11 -14.59 -15.58
N SER A 35 38.35 -14.29 -15.99
CA SER A 35 39.15 -13.23 -15.40
C SER A 35 38.33 -11.94 -15.42
N LEU A 36 38.09 -11.35 -14.25
CA LEU A 36 37.64 -9.97 -14.17
C LEU A 36 38.67 -9.13 -14.92
N ASP A 37 38.23 -8.55 -16.02
CA ASP A 37 39.01 -7.60 -16.77
C ASP A 37 39.05 -6.32 -15.94
N ALA A 38 40.23 -5.97 -15.45
CA ALA A 38 40.53 -4.74 -14.74
C ALA A 38 40.29 -3.55 -15.67
N ARG A 39 39.04 -3.09 -15.76
CA ARG A 39 38.77 -1.74 -16.25
C ARG A 39 39.06 -0.80 -15.08
N ASN A 40 39.93 0.18 -15.31
CA ASN A 40 40.18 1.27 -14.38
C ASN A 40 38.87 1.75 -13.76
N PRO A 41 38.75 1.84 -12.42
CA PRO A 41 37.54 2.37 -11.82
C PRO A 41 37.35 3.82 -12.28
N PRO A 42 36.12 4.25 -12.61
CA PRO A 42 35.86 5.65 -12.86
C PRO A 42 36.27 6.43 -11.61
N SER A 43 37.10 7.45 -11.79
CA SER A 43 37.51 8.33 -10.70
C SER A 43 36.29 9.03 -10.10
N ARG A 44 36.24 9.07 -8.77
CA ARG A 44 35.25 9.77 -7.93
C ARG A 44 34.74 11.06 -8.61
N PRO A 45 33.41 11.27 -8.77
CA PRO A 45 32.91 12.58 -9.16
C PRO A 45 33.32 13.57 -8.07
N THR A 46 34.10 14.59 -8.47
CA THR A 46 34.63 15.63 -7.59
C THR A 46 33.51 16.63 -7.27
N SER A 47 32.49 16.20 -6.53
CA SER A 47 31.63 17.10 -5.79
C SER A 47 32.33 17.45 -4.47
N SER A 48 32.23 18.71 -4.07
CA SER A 48 33.00 19.36 -3.01
C SER A 48 33.21 18.52 -1.74
N LEU A 49 34.45 18.10 -1.51
CA LEU A 49 34.91 17.46 -0.28
C LEU A 49 34.59 18.36 0.93
N THR A 50 33.68 17.92 1.79
CA THR A 50 33.54 18.49 3.12
C THR A 50 34.54 17.81 4.07
N VAL A 51 34.91 18.50 5.15
CA VAL A 51 36.03 18.15 6.06
C VAL A 51 35.89 16.76 6.72
N ASN A 52 34.72 16.12 6.62
CA ASN A 52 34.46 14.79 7.19
C ASN A 52 34.86 13.61 6.25
N ASP A 53 35.06 13.85 4.95
CA ASP A 53 35.39 12.78 3.98
C ASP A 53 36.84 12.28 4.04
N ALA A 54 37.73 13.02 4.70
CA ALA A 54 39.14 12.67 4.84
C ALA A 54 39.41 11.73 6.05
N LEU A 55 38.37 11.34 6.78
CA LEU A 55 38.44 10.48 7.96
C LEU A 55 37.67 9.16 7.81
N SER A 56 37.09 8.88 6.64
CA SER A 56 36.34 7.64 6.41
C SER A 56 37.29 6.47 6.19
N CYS A 57 36.97 5.31 6.78
CA CYS A 57 37.73 4.07 6.57
C CYS A 57 38.00 3.78 5.08
N ALA A 58 37.00 3.99 4.21
CA ALA A 58 37.09 3.78 2.76
C ALA A 58 38.21 4.62 2.09
N SER A 59 38.54 5.80 2.65
CA SER A 59 39.64 6.63 2.13
C SER A 59 41.05 6.11 2.47
N THR A 60 41.13 5.15 3.39
CA THR A 60 42.40 4.58 3.91
C THR A 60 42.64 3.13 3.48
N LEU A 61 41.64 2.47 2.89
CA LEU A 61 41.74 1.11 2.39
C LEU A 61 42.65 1.04 1.14
N ASP A 62 43.28 -0.12 0.96
CA ASP A 62 43.98 -0.39 -0.29
C ASP A 62 42.97 -0.52 -1.43
N SER A 63 43.37 -0.11 -2.64
CA SER A 63 42.51 -0.15 -3.82
C SER A 63 41.96 -1.54 -4.15
N SER A 64 42.62 -2.62 -3.71
CA SER A 64 42.14 -4.00 -3.88
C SER A 64 40.99 -4.39 -2.96
N LYS A 65 40.74 -3.59 -1.92
CA LYS A 65 39.69 -3.78 -0.91
C LYS A 65 38.50 -2.84 -1.13
N LEU A 66 38.48 -2.11 -2.26
CA LEU A 66 37.38 -1.25 -2.64
C LEU A 66 36.57 -1.94 -3.72
N ASN A 67 35.27 -2.09 -3.51
CA ASN A 67 34.38 -2.80 -4.42
C ASN A 67 34.82 -4.26 -4.68
N ASP A 68 35.38 -4.93 -3.68
CA ASP A 68 35.84 -6.33 -3.77
C ASP A 68 34.74 -7.33 -3.36
N ASN A 69 33.52 -6.82 -3.17
CA ASN A 69 32.33 -7.54 -2.77
C ASN A 69 32.44 -8.07 -1.33
N TYR A 70 33.19 -7.36 -0.48
CA TYR A 70 33.32 -7.62 0.95
C TYR A 70 33.43 -6.31 1.74
N CYS A 71 32.55 -6.13 2.73
CA CYS A 71 32.56 -4.91 3.54
C CYS A 71 33.71 -4.93 4.57
N ASP A 72 34.78 -4.18 4.30
CA ASP A 72 35.96 -4.10 5.17
C ASP A 72 35.83 -3.00 6.25
N CYS A 73 34.95 -2.00 6.04
CA CYS A 73 34.82 -0.88 6.96
C CYS A 73 33.90 -1.15 8.16
N THR A 74 34.47 -1.03 9.36
CA THR A 74 33.76 -1.24 10.63
C THR A 74 33.10 0.01 11.20
N ASP A 75 33.41 1.18 10.64
CA ASP A 75 32.86 2.48 11.04
C ASP A 75 31.54 2.83 10.33
N GLY A 76 31.04 1.94 9.46
CA GLY A 76 29.83 2.14 8.66
C GLY A 76 30.04 3.01 7.42
N SER A 77 31.29 3.38 7.09
CA SER A 77 31.63 3.94 5.78
C SER A 77 31.40 2.89 4.70
N ASP A 78 30.89 3.30 3.54
CA ASP A 78 30.70 2.42 2.40
C ASP A 78 31.97 2.34 1.54
N ASP A 79 32.71 1.24 1.66
CA ASP A 79 33.83 0.86 0.79
C ASP A 79 33.41 0.07 -0.47
N GLU A 80 32.10 -0.16 -0.62
CA GLU A 80 31.49 -1.05 -1.59
C GLU A 80 30.41 -0.33 -2.44
N TRP A 81 30.60 0.93 -2.80
CA TRP A 81 29.60 1.73 -3.53
C TRP A 81 29.22 1.22 -4.94
N LEU A 82 29.94 0.23 -5.49
CA LEU A 82 29.63 -0.49 -6.73
C LEU A 82 29.15 -1.93 -6.49
N THR A 83 29.00 -2.37 -5.25
CA THR A 83 28.46 -3.70 -4.91
C THR A 83 27.44 -3.61 -3.77
N GLY A 84 26.72 -4.69 -3.49
CA GLY A 84 25.78 -4.76 -2.36
C GLY A 84 26.38 -5.18 -1.02
N ALA A 85 27.70 -5.34 -0.92
CA ALA A 85 28.32 -6.06 0.19
C ALA A 85 28.20 -5.37 1.56
N CYS A 86 28.23 -4.04 1.63
CA CYS A 86 28.03 -3.30 2.89
C CYS A 86 26.55 -3.06 3.23
N GLY A 87 25.64 -3.12 2.24
CA GLY A 87 24.21 -2.85 2.42
C GLY A 87 23.90 -1.42 2.89
N VAL A 88 24.87 -0.51 2.81
CA VAL A 88 24.75 0.93 3.09
C VAL A 88 25.23 1.70 1.87
N GLY A 89 24.60 2.84 1.58
CA GLY A 89 24.94 3.67 0.42
C GLY A 89 24.00 3.52 -0.78
N ASP A 90 24.29 4.30 -1.83
CA ASP A 90 23.48 4.38 -3.04
C ASP A 90 24.33 4.10 -4.29
N PHE A 91 23.79 3.30 -5.21
CA PHE A 91 24.34 3.07 -6.53
C PHE A 91 23.61 3.90 -7.57
N THR A 92 24.34 4.53 -8.50
CA THR A 92 23.75 5.31 -9.59
C THR A 92 23.78 4.52 -10.90
N CYS A 93 22.59 4.23 -11.44
CA CYS A 93 22.43 3.57 -12.73
C CYS A 93 23.13 4.34 -13.86
N THR A 94 23.76 3.63 -14.79
CA THR A 94 24.69 4.24 -15.76
C THR A 94 23.97 5.13 -16.76
N LEU A 95 22.87 4.66 -17.36
CA LEU A 95 22.14 5.42 -18.38
C LEU A 95 21.05 6.30 -17.78
N SER A 96 20.25 5.77 -16.86
CA SER A 96 19.10 6.48 -16.31
C SER A 96 19.46 7.48 -15.21
N GLN A 97 20.68 7.38 -14.64
CA GLN A 97 21.14 8.21 -13.52
C GLN A 97 20.26 8.08 -12.26
N VAL A 98 19.52 6.98 -12.17
CA VAL A 98 18.66 6.63 -11.03
C VAL A 98 19.54 6.15 -9.89
N ARG A 99 19.27 6.65 -8.69
CA ARG A 99 19.90 6.13 -7.46
C ARG A 99 19.05 5.04 -6.85
N ILE A 100 19.66 3.89 -6.61
CA ILE A 100 19.09 2.72 -5.94
C ILE A 100 19.94 2.39 -4.71
N SER A 101 19.40 1.63 -3.77
CA SER A 101 20.19 1.14 -2.63
C SER A 101 21.34 0.27 -3.13
N SER A 102 22.54 0.43 -2.56
CA SER A 102 23.68 -0.45 -2.88
C SER A 102 23.35 -1.92 -2.65
N SER A 103 22.48 -2.23 -1.68
CA SER A 103 21.99 -3.59 -1.38
C SER A 103 21.26 -4.29 -2.54
N TRP A 104 20.85 -3.55 -3.57
CA TRP A 104 20.15 -4.08 -4.75
C TRP A 104 21.12 -4.35 -5.92
N VAL A 105 22.41 -4.06 -5.74
CA VAL A 105 23.42 -4.31 -6.77
C VAL A 105 23.88 -5.76 -6.67
N PHE A 106 23.84 -6.48 -7.81
CA PHE A 106 24.13 -7.91 -7.93
C PHE A 106 23.25 -8.82 -7.05
N ASP A 107 22.00 -8.44 -6.78
CA ASP A 107 21.05 -9.25 -6.02
C ASP A 107 20.21 -10.20 -6.91
N GLY A 108 20.38 -10.09 -8.24
CA GLY A 108 19.69 -10.88 -9.25
C GLY A 108 18.35 -10.29 -9.69
N VAL A 109 17.97 -9.11 -9.21
CA VAL A 109 16.80 -8.34 -9.62
C VAL A 109 17.25 -7.15 -10.47
N CYS A 110 16.58 -6.92 -11.60
CA CYS A 110 16.90 -5.80 -12.47
C CYS A 110 16.20 -4.52 -11.98
N ASP A 111 16.84 -3.73 -11.14
CA ASP A 111 16.34 -2.46 -10.61
C ASP A 111 16.67 -1.28 -11.52
N CYS A 112 17.88 -1.24 -12.09
CA CYS A 112 18.20 -0.28 -13.14
C CYS A 112 17.51 -0.66 -14.45
N CYS A 113 16.89 0.32 -15.14
CA CYS A 113 16.26 0.05 -16.43
C CYS A 113 17.25 -0.36 -17.51
N ASP A 114 18.52 0.02 -17.39
CA ASP A 114 19.61 -0.32 -18.29
C ASP A 114 20.36 -1.60 -17.86
N GLY A 115 20.05 -2.13 -16.68
CA GLY A 115 20.67 -3.34 -16.12
C GLY A 115 22.09 -3.13 -15.61
N SER A 116 22.50 -1.88 -15.33
CA SER A 116 23.86 -1.56 -14.88
C SER A 116 24.17 -1.98 -13.44
N ASP A 117 23.13 -2.28 -12.68
CA ASP A 117 23.15 -2.87 -11.34
C ASP A 117 23.52 -4.36 -11.33
N GLU A 118 23.43 -5.02 -12.48
CA GLU A 118 23.59 -6.46 -12.59
C GLU A 118 24.74 -6.87 -13.51
N ALA A 119 25.12 -8.15 -13.42
CA ALA A 119 26.18 -8.68 -14.27
C ALA A 119 25.81 -8.53 -15.76
N PRO A 120 26.79 -8.27 -16.65
CA PRO A 120 26.54 -8.17 -18.07
C PRO A 120 25.81 -9.43 -18.57
N THR A 121 24.71 -9.25 -19.30
CA THR A 121 23.79 -10.28 -19.84
C THR A 121 22.68 -10.80 -18.90
N THR A 122 22.69 -10.46 -17.61
CA THR A 122 21.59 -10.80 -16.69
C THR A 122 20.33 -9.98 -17.00
N CYS A 123 20.49 -8.67 -17.24
CA CYS A 123 19.39 -7.74 -17.45
C CYS A 123 19.38 -7.19 -18.88
N VAL A 124 18.17 -7.07 -19.45
CA VAL A 124 17.95 -6.46 -20.76
C VAL A 124 17.61 -4.99 -20.57
N ASN A 125 18.23 -4.10 -21.36
CA ASN A 125 17.91 -2.68 -21.33
C ASN A 125 16.45 -2.44 -21.75
N ARG A 126 15.68 -1.90 -20.81
CA ARG A 126 14.25 -1.57 -20.92
C ARG A 126 13.97 -0.08 -20.75
N CYS A 127 15.00 0.79 -20.71
CA CYS A 127 14.83 2.21 -20.42
C CYS A 127 13.84 2.93 -21.36
N ALA A 128 13.84 2.62 -22.66
CA ALA A 128 12.88 3.21 -23.59
C ALA A 128 11.42 2.83 -23.24
N THR A 129 11.18 1.56 -22.85
CA THR A 129 9.85 1.11 -22.45
C THR A 129 9.42 1.68 -21.10
N VAL A 130 10.36 1.78 -20.15
CA VAL A 130 10.13 2.41 -18.85
C VAL A 130 9.79 3.90 -19.04
N ALA A 131 10.55 4.64 -19.86
CA ALA A 131 10.26 6.04 -20.15
C ALA A 131 8.88 6.22 -20.81
N ALA A 132 8.58 5.42 -21.85
CA ALA A 132 7.29 5.50 -22.55
C ALA A 132 6.09 5.18 -21.63
N THR A 133 6.22 4.16 -20.77
CA THR A 133 5.16 3.80 -19.80
C THR A 133 4.99 4.86 -18.72
N SER A 134 6.09 5.46 -18.26
CA SER A 134 6.08 6.56 -17.28
C SER A 134 5.39 7.80 -17.82
N GLU A 135 5.75 8.21 -19.04
CA GLU A 135 5.12 9.34 -19.72
C GLU A 135 3.62 9.09 -19.93
N ALA A 136 3.23 7.88 -20.36
CA ALA A 136 1.83 7.50 -20.55
C ALA A 136 1.03 7.56 -19.23
N ARG A 137 1.61 7.07 -18.13
CA ARG A 137 1.00 7.14 -16.80
C ARG A 137 0.88 8.58 -16.32
N LEU A 138 1.94 9.39 -16.44
CA LEU A 138 1.92 10.80 -16.02
C LEU A 138 0.88 11.59 -16.81
N ARG A 139 0.79 11.36 -18.13
CA ARG A 139 -0.25 11.94 -18.97
C ARG A 139 -1.65 11.57 -18.49
N ALA A 140 -1.88 10.30 -18.15
CA ALA A 140 -3.17 9.84 -17.65
C ALA A 140 -3.55 10.51 -16.31
N VAL A 141 -2.59 10.59 -15.37
CA VAL A 141 -2.80 11.26 -14.08
C VAL A 141 -3.08 12.76 -14.26
N LEU A 142 -2.30 13.44 -15.12
CA LEU A 142 -2.52 14.86 -15.42
C LEU A 142 -3.91 15.10 -16.03
N GLN A 143 -4.32 14.26 -16.99
CA GLN A 143 -5.65 14.37 -17.59
C GLN A 143 -6.78 14.14 -16.59
N ASP A 144 -6.63 13.18 -15.68
CA ASP A 144 -7.60 12.91 -14.61
C ASP A 144 -7.67 14.09 -13.62
N ALA A 145 -6.51 14.61 -13.22
CA ALA A 145 -6.41 15.75 -12.31
C ALA A 145 -7.05 17.01 -12.90
N VAL A 146 -6.76 17.33 -14.17
CA VAL A 146 -7.37 18.47 -14.88
C VAL A 146 -8.90 18.33 -14.94
N LYS A 147 -9.40 17.13 -15.25
CA LYS A 147 -10.85 16.86 -15.22
C LYS A 147 -11.42 17.03 -13.80
N GLY A 148 -10.70 16.58 -12.78
CA GLY A 148 -11.08 16.75 -11.38
C GLY A 148 -11.18 18.21 -10.96
N LEU A 149 -10.23 19.05 -11.34
CA LEU A 149 -10.29 20.48 -11.07
C LEU A 149 -11.45 21.16 -11.80
N GLN A 150 -11.68 20.81 -13.07
CA GLN A 150 -12.84 21.33 -13.82
C GLN A 150 -14.17 20.90 -13.19
N ALA A 151 -14.24 19.67 -12.67
CA ALA A 151 -15.41 19.16 -11.98
C ALA A 151 -15.60 19.78 -10.58
N LYS A 152 -14.50 20.20 -9.92
CA LYS A 152 -14.49 20.67 -8.53
C LYS A 152 -15.48 21.81 -8.28
N GLU A 153 -15.58 22.79 -9.17
CA GLU A 153 -16.50 23.92 -9.00
C GLU A 153 -17.97 23.44 -8.87
N SER A 154 -18.40 22.58 -9.79
CA SER A 154 -19.75 21.99 -9.75
C SER A 154 -19.94 20.96 -8.64
N TYR A 155 -18.84 20.30 -8.24
CA TYR A 155 -18.84 19.27 -7.21
C TYR A 155 -18.99 19.88 -5.81
N VAL A 156 -18.29 20.99 -5.56
CA VAL A 156 -18.22 21.66 -4.25
C VAL A 156 -19.37 22.65 -4.03
N ASP A 157 -20.10 23.08 -5.08
CA ASP A 157 -21.21 24.05 -5.05
C ASP A 157 -21.47 24.64 -3.66
N HIS A 158 -20.64 25.64 -3.30
CA HIS A 158 -20.47 26.10 -1.92
C HIS A 158 -21.80 26.52 -1.25
N GLY A 159 -22.82 26.94 -2.03
CA GLY A 159 -24.13 27.29 -1.50
C GLY A 159 -24.97 26.07 -1.08
N ALA A 160 -24.97 25.02 -1.88
CA ALA A 160 -25.64 23.76 -1.56
C ALA A 160 -24.86 22.95 -0.51
N ALA A 161 -23.53 23.00 -0.54
CA ALA A 161 -22.67 22.38 0.45
C ALA A 161 -22.83 23.05 1.83
N SER A 162 -22.76 24.39 1.92
CA SER A 162 -22.90 25.10 3.20
C SER A 162 -24.27 24.88 3.87
N SER A 163 -25.36 24.93 3.09
CA SER A 163 -26.70 24.62 3.60
C SER A 163 -26.83 23.15 4.03
N ARG A 164 -26.30 22.20 3.25
CA ARG A 164 -26.27 20.77 3.62
C ARG A 164 -25.45 20.54 4.89
N VAL A 165 -24.26 21.12 5.00
CA VAL A 165 -23.41 21.06 6.19
C VAL A 165 -24.15 21.60 7.40
N SER A 166 -24.85 22.74 7.29
CA SER A 166 -25.60 23.30 8.41
C SER A 166 -26.75 22.39 8.87
N SER A 167 -27.53 21.84 7.93
CA SER A 167 -28.61 20.90 8.24
C SER A 167 -28.07 19.61 8.87
N TRP A 168 -26.95 19.12 8.36
CA TRP A 168 -26.36 17.89 8.83
C TRP A 168 -25.68 18.07 10.19
N LYS A 169 -25.00 19.19 10.43
CA LYS A 169 -24.51 19.58 11.76
C LYS A 169 -25.64 19.66 12.78
N ALA A 170 -26.83 20.15 12.39
CA ALA A 170 -27.99 20.15 13.27
C ALA A 170 -28.48 18.73 13.58
N SER A 171 -28.58 17.84 12.57
CA SER A 171 -28.92 16.43 12.79
C SER A 171 -27.88 15.68 13.64
N LEU A 172 -26.60 16.04 13.52
CA LEU A 172 -25.56 15.50 14.39
C LEU A 172 -25.68 15.98 15.82
N ALA A 173 -26.00 17.24 16.06
CA ALA A 173 -26.22 17.75 17.41
C ALA A 173 -27.35 16.97 18.11
N GLU A 174 -28.47 16.74 17.41
CA GLU A 174 -29.56 15.90 17.91
C GLU A 174 -29.11 14.45 18.16
N ALA A 175 -28.27 13.89 17.29
CA ALA A 175 -27.72 12.55 17.49
C ALA A 175 -26.76 12.49 18.69
N VAL A 176 -25.94 13.53 18.91
CA VAL A 176 -25.06 13.62 20.08
C VAL A 176 -25.90 13.63 21.36
N ASP A 177 -26.90 14.51 21.45
CA ASP A 177 -27.81 14.58 22.61
C ASP A 177 -28.47 13.20 22.87
N HIS A 178 -28.97 12.55 21.81
CA HIS A 178 -29.56 11.21 21.92
C HIS A 178 -28.59 10.16 22.47
N TRP A 179 -27.34 10.16 22.03
CA TRP A 179 -26.34 9.19 22.48
C TRP A 179 -25.77 9.52 23.86
N GLU A 180 -25.74 10.78 24.27
CA GLU A 180 -25.43 11.17 25.65
C GLU A 180 -26.48 10.58 26.62
N ASP A 181 -27.76 10.80 26.33
CA ASP A 181 -28.88 10.20 27.09
C ASP A 181 -28.80 8.66 27.11
N ALA A 182 -28.44 8.04 25.98
CA ALA A 182 -28.32 6.59 25.87
C ALA A 182 -27.14 6.02 26.68
N VAL A 183 -26.01 6.76 26.77
CA VAL A 183 -24.88 6.38 27.62
C VAL A 183 -25.28 6.45 29.08
N GLU A 184 -25.89 7.56 29.52
CA GLU A 184 -26.35 7.73 30.90
C GLU A 184 -27.32 6.61 31.29
N ALA A 185 -28.33 6.36 30.45
CA ALA A 185 -29.31 5.29 30.71
C ALA A 185 -28.68 3.88 30.74
N ALA A 186 -27.64 3.61 29.95
CA ALA A 186 -26.95 2.33 29.95
C ALA A 186 -26.05 2.16 31.20
N GLU A 187 -25.37 3.23 31.62
CA GLU A 187 -24.54 3.25 32.83
C GLU A 187 -25.42 3.06 34.08
N ASP A 188 -26.56 3.75 34.17
CA ASP A 188 -27.53 3.58 35.26
C ASP A 188 -27.98 2.13 35.44
N GLN A 189 -28.22 1.40 34.35
CA GLN A 189 -28.59 -0.01 34.41
C GLN A 189 -27.46 -0.90 34.96
N LEU A 190 -26.22 -0.62 34.54
CA LEU A 190 -25.04 -1.34 35.01
C LEU A 190 -24.75 -1.04 36.48
N ASP A 191 -24.87 0.22 36.89
CA ASP A 191 -24.68 0.68 38.26
C ASP A 191 -25.77 0.14 39.18
N ALA A 192 -27.03 0.08 38.75
CA ALA A 192 -28.11 -0.54 39.52
C ALA A 192 -27.84 -2.03 39.79
N LEU A 193 -27.30 -2.76 38.81
CA LEU A 193 -26.90 -4.16 38.99
C LEU A 193 -25.73 -4.28 39.96
N THR A 194 -24.71 -3.44 39.82
CA THR A 194 -23.50 -3.48 40.65
C THR A 194 -23.81 -3.09 42.11
N HIS A 195 -24.56 -2.00 42.29
CA HIS A 195 -25.00 -1.50 43.60
C HIS A 195 -25.84 -2.53 44.37
N ARG A 196 -26.62 -3.39 43.69
CA ARG A 196 -27.37 -4.49 44.34
C ARG A 196 -26.47 -5.44 45.12
N PHE A 197 -25.26 -5.71 44.61
CA PHE A 197 -24.30 -6.59 45.25
C PHE A 197 -23.44 -5.84 46.27
N ASP A 198 -23.06 -4.59 45.99
CA ASP A 198 -22.29 -3.77 46.93
C ASP A 198 -23.08 -3.45 48.20
N SER A 199 -24.39 -3.17 48.07
CA SER A 199 -25.28 -2.87 49.20
C SER A 199 -25.65 -4.10 50.03
N ASN A 200 -25.45 -5.31 49.51
CA ASN A 200 -25.73 -6.55 50.23
C ASN A 200 -24.62 -7.59 50.06
N PRO A 201 -23.56 -7.52 50.88
CA PRO A 201 -22.40 -8.41 50.81
C PRO A 201 -22.71 -9.90 51.03
N SER A 202 -23.92 -10.24 51.49
CA SER A 202 -24.36 -11.62 51.67
C SER A 202 -24.84 -12.28 50.37
N LEU A 203 -25.09 -11.50 49.31
CA LEU A 203 -25.48 -12.00 48.00
C LEU A 203 -24.24 -12.29 47.16
N THR A 204 -24.13 -13.52 46.66
CA THR A 204 -23.10 -13.90 45.67
C THR A 204 -23.69 -13.84 44.26
N PRO A 205 -23.01 -13.21 43.28
CA PRO A 205 -23.50 -13.15 41.91
C PRO A 205 -23.71 -14.54 41.30
N THR A 206 -24.85 -14.75 40.64
CA THR A 206 -25.18 -15.99 39.92
C THR A 206 -24.65 -15.97 38.48
N ASP A 207 -24.61 -17.12 37.79
CA ASP A 207 -24.26 -17.17 36.36
C ASP A 207 -25.19 -16.32 35.48
N GLN A 208 -26.44 -16.12 35.91
CA GLN A 208 -27.38 -15.23 35.22
C GLN A 208 -26.99 -13.77 35.40
N ASP A 209 -26.59 -13.37 36.61
CA ASP A 209 -26.13 -12.01 36.89
C ASP A 209 -24.83 -11.69 36.13
N HIS A 210 -23.90 -12.65 36.02
CA HIS A 210 -22.69 -12.49 35.20
C HIS A 210 -23.02 -12.27 33.72
N ARG A 211 -23.97 -13.02 33.16
CA ARG A 211 -24.42 -12.83 31.77
C ARG A 211 -25.09 -11.47 31.57
N LEU A 212 -25.93 -11.05 32.53
CA LEU A 212 -26.57 -9.75 32.50
C LEU A 212 -25.53 -8.63 32.57
N TYR A 213 -24.53 -8.74 33.46
CA TYR A 213 -23.42 -7.80 33.55
C TYR A 213 -22.68 -7.67 32.21
N GLN A 214 -22.33 -8.80 31.58
CA GLN A 214 -21.67 -8.78 30.27
C GLN A 214 -22.54 -8.11 29.19
N GLN A 215 -23.85 -8.35 29.21
CA GLN A 215 -24.79 -7.71 28.28
C GLN A 215 -24.86 -6.19 28.50
N LEU A 216 -25.06 -5.75 29.75
CA LEU A 216 -25.15 -4.33 30.11
C LEU A 216 -23.84 -3.59 29.83
N HIS A 217 -22.71 -4.19 30.20
CA HIS A 217 -21.39 -3.67 29.86
C HIS A 217 -21.23 -3.54 28.33
N GLY A 218 -21.71 -4.51 27.55
CA GLY A 218 -21.72 -4.41 26.09
C GLY A 218 -22.58 -3.25 25.57
N HIS A 219 -23.73 -2.97 26.19
CA HIS A 219 -24.57 -1.83 25.84
C HIS A 219 -23.89 -0.49 26.15
N VAL A 220 -23.25 -0.37 27.32
CA VAL A 220 -22.47 0.84 27.70
C VAL A 220 -21.36 1.10 26.69
N GLU A 221 -20.55 0.08 26.38
CA GLU A 221 -19.47 0.21 25.40
C GLU A 221 -19.99 0.59 24.00
N HIS A 222 -21.14 0.03 23.60
CA HIS A 222 -21.77 0.40 22.33
C HIS A 222 -22.24 1.86 22.32
N ALA A 223 -22.96 2.30 23.34
CA ALA A 223 -23.46 3.67 23.45
C ALA A 223 -22.29 4.68 23.48
N LYS A 224 -21.23 4.39 24.26
CA LYS A 224 -20.01 5.21 24.29
C LYS A 224 -19.31 5.28 22.94
N SER A 225 -19.23 4.16 22.23
CA SER A 225 -18.66 4.12 20.89
C SER A 225 -19.46 4.97 19.90
N GLN A 226 -20.80 4.90 19.95
CA GLN A 226 -21.65 5.73 19.09
C GLN A 226 -21.51 7.21 19.43
N LEU A 227 -21.61 7.57 20.71
CA LEU A 227 -21.39 8.94 21.16
C LEU A 227 -20.04 9.48 20.67
N HIS A 228 -18.96 8.71 20.82
CA HIS A 228 -17.63 9.10 20.33
C HIS A 228 -17.62 9.41 18.83
N VAL A 229 -18.28 8.58 18.01
CA VAL A 229 -18.38 8.81 16.56
C VAL A 229 -19.12 10.12 16.27
N TYR A 230 -20.30 10.33 16.85
CA TYR A 230 -21.10 11.52 16.58
C TYR A 230 -20.44 12.81 17.09
N THR A 231 -19.84 12.81 18.28
CA THR A 231 -19.15 13.99 18.84
C THR A 231 -17.91 14.36 18.01
N THR A 232 -17.12 13.37 17.60
CA THR A 232 -15.93 13.61 16.76
C THR A 232 -16.33 14.13 15.38
N LEU A 233 -17.45 13.64 14.85
CA LEU A 233 -17.98 14.06 13.57
C LEU A 233 -18.59 15.47 13.61
N ALA A 234 -19.27 15.83 14.70
CA ALA A 234 -19.85 17.17 14.90
C ALA A 234 -18.79 18.28 14.96
N THR A 235 -17.58 17.95 15.43
CA THR A 235 -16.44 18.88 15.54
C THR A 235 -15.50 18.84 14.34
N ALA A 236 -15.74 17.95 13.38
CA ALA A 236 -14.89 17.80 12.20
C ALA A 236 -14.93 19.05 11.30
N SER A 237 -13.78 19.42 10.74
CA SER A 237 -13.71 20.35 9.61
C SER A 237 -13.76 19.55 8.29
N PHE A 238 -14.40 20.13 7.27
CA PHE A 238 -14.54 19.50 5.95
C PHE A 238 -13.61 20.13 4.92
N GLY A 239 -12.48 20.66 5.35
CA GLY A 239 -11.60 21.51 4.54
C GLY A 239 -11.73 22.98 4.91
N ALA A 240 -11.02 23.85 4.19
CA ALA A 240 -11.05 25.29 4.45
C ALA A 240 -12.36 25.93 3.99
N ASP A 241 -12.93 25.40 2.90
CA ASP A 241 -14.14 25.89 2.24
C ASP A 241 -15.26 24.82 2.27
N ASP A 242 -15.19 23.89 3.22
CA ASP A 242 -16.03 22.69 3.35
C ASP A 242 -16.03 21.80 2.08
N GLU A 243 -14.95 21.80 1.31
CA GLU A 243 -14.85 21.10 0.02
C GLU A 243 -15.06 19.59 0.11
N PHE A 244 -14.74 18.98 1.25
CA PHE A 244 -14.93 17.55 1.51
C PHE A 244 -16.31 17.19 2.09
N ALA A 245 -17.17 18.17 2.39
CA ALA A 245 -18.48 17.90 2.98
C ALA A 245 -19.42 17.13 2.04
N THR A 246 -19.16 17.23 0.75
CA THR A 246 -19.86 16.50 -0.33
C THR A 246 -19.65 14.99 -0.25
N LEU A 247 -18.67 14.52 0.52
CA LEU A 247 -18.40 13.10 0.77
C LEU A 247 -19.26 12.50 1.89
N LEU A 248 -19.92 13.34 2.70
CA LEU A 248 -20.72 12.89 3.83
C LEU A 248 -21.90 12.03 3.38
N GLY A 249 -22.10 10.91 4.08
CA GLY A 249 -23.18 9.96 3.81
C GLY A 249 -22.93 9.02 2.62
N HIS A 250 -21.76 9.10 1.99
CA HIS A 250 -21.34 8.16 0.96
C HIS A 250 -20.32 7.17 1.51
N CYS A 251 -20.30 5.95 0.98
CA CYS A 251 -19.29 4.95 1.28
C CYS A 251 -18.78 4.34 -0.03
N PHE A 252 -17.50 3.98 -0.04
CA PHE A 252 -16.81 3.49 -1.22
C PHE A 252 -16.14 2.17 -0.89
N ASP A 253 -16.34 1.17 -1.74
CA ASP A 253 -15.74 -0.14 -1.61
C ASP A 253 -14.56 -0.33 -2.58
N PHE A 254 -13.61 -1.17 -2.18
CA PHE A 254 -12.43 -1.51 -2.96
C PHE A 254 -12.04 -2.97 -2.70
N GLU A 255 -11.99 -3.75 -3.77
CA GLU A 255 -11.52 -5.13 -3.72
C GLU A 255 -9.99 -5.14 -3.86
N VAL A 256 -9.31 -5.77 -2.90
CA VAL A 256 -7.84 -5.86 -2.89
C VAL A 256 -7.39 -7.28 -2.55
N ASN A 257 -6.39 -7.79 -3.27
CA ASN A 257 -5.78 -9.07 -2.96
C ASN A 257 -4.83 -8.96 -1.77
N GLU A 258 -4.71 -10.02 -0.96
CA GLU A 258 -3.79 -10.07 0.18
C GLU A 258 -2.33 -9.77 -0.19
N LYS A 259 -1.89 -10.21 -1.37
CA LYS A 259 -0.54 -9.95 -1.87
C LYS A 259 -0.33 -8.47 -2.19
N GLU A 260 -1.33 -7.82 -2.77
CA GLU A 260 -1.28 -6.38 -3.08
C GLU A 260 -1.34 -5.56 -1.79
N LEU A 261 -2.24 -5.94 -0.87
CA LEU A 261 -2.42 -5.25 0.40
C LEU A 261 -1.18 -5.32 1.29
N LYS A 262 -0.57 -6.51 1.44
CA LYS A 262 0.49 -6.75 2.43
C LYS A 262 1.89 -6.89 1.82
N GLY A 263 2.01 -6.78 0.51
CA GLY A 263 3.25 -7.08 -0.23
C GLY A 263 3.57 -8.58 -0.34
N GLY A 264 2.70 -9.48 0.16
CA GLY A 264 2.93 -10.92 0.12
C GLY A 264 1.90 -11.73 0.91
N THR A 265 1.96 -13.06 0.82
CA THR A 265 1.13 -13.96 1.62
C THR A 265 1.81 -15.32 1.80
N SER A 266 1.63 -15.94 2.97
CA SER A 266 2.02 -17.33 3.22
C SER A 266 0.96 -18.33 2.72
N ASN A 267 -0.22 -17.86 2.33
CA ASN A 267 -1.28 -18.71 1.83
C ASN A 267 -0.99 -19.14 0.39
N THR A 268 -1.38 -20.36 0.06
CA THR A 268 -1.24 -20.91 -1.30
C THR A 268 -2.13 -20.14 -2.28
N ILE A 269 -3.35 -19.86 -1.85
CA ILE A 269 -4.32 -19.00 -2.52
C ILE A 269 -4.41 -17.73 -1.69
N ALA A 270 -4.11 -16.59 -2.31
CA ALA A 270 -4.20 -15.31 -1.63
C ALA A 270 -5.66 -14.96 -1.32
N ARG A 271 -5.89 -14.36 -0.15
CA ARG A 271 -7.23 -13.88 0.22
C ARG A 271 -7.61 -12.65 -0.59
N THR A 272 -8.92 -12.44 -0.72
CA THR A 272 -9.48 -11.22 -1.29
C THR A 272 -10.25 -10.50 -0.20
N TYR A 273 -9.97 -9.21 -0.06
CA TYR A 273 -10.59 -8.33 0.92
C TYR A 273 -11.44 -7.29 0.20
N VAL A 274 -12.57 -6.93 0.81
CA VAL A 274 -13.33 -5.75 0.40
C VAL A 274 -13.19 -4.71 1.51
N MET A 275 -12.45 -3.65 1.19
CA MET A 275 -12.27 -2.49 2.03
C MET A 275 -13.43 -1.54 1.80
N VAL A 276 -14.04 -1.03 2.87
CA VAL A 276 -15.11 -0.03 2.79
C VAL A 276 -14.67 1.20 3.55
N TYR A 277 -14.60 2.32 2.82
CA TYR A 277 -14.26 3.64 3.34
C TYR A 277 -15.52 4.50 3.36
N CYS A 278 -15.92 4.94 4.54
CA CYS A 278 -16.97 5.93 4.73
C CYS A 278 -16.31 7.22 5.27
N PRO A 279 -16.12 8.26 4.42
CA PRO A 279 -15.51 9.53 4.80
C PRO A 279 -16.10 10.09 6.09
N PHE A 280 -15.23 10.52 7.00
CA PHE A 280 -15.54 11.02 8.34
C PHE A 280 -16.28 10.06 9.29
N VAL A 281 -16.48 8.79 8.92
CA VAL A 281 -17.13 7.80 9.79
C VAL A 281 -16.16 6.69 10.18
N ASN A 282 -15.83 5.79 9.25
CA ASN A 282 -14.98 4.65 9.54
C ASN A 282 -14.33 4.05 8.28
N VAL A 283 -13.38 3.15 8.52
CA VAL A 283 -12.84 2.22 7.53
C VAL A 283 -13.02 0.79 8.04
N THR A 284 -13.56 -0.07 7.20
CA THR A 284 -13.77 -1.49 7.54
C THR A 284 -13.19 -2.42 6.49
N GLN A 285 -12.89 -3.63 6.91
CA GLN A 285 -12.39 -4.70 6.06
C GLN A 285 -13.33 -5.90 6.17
N THR A 286 -13.77 -6.42 5.03
CA THR A 286 -14.64 -7.61 4.97
C THR A 286 -14.03 -8.68 4.07
N GLU A 287 -14.50 -9.91 4.24
CA GLU A 287 -14.08 -11.07 3.46
C GLU A 287 -15.29 -11.85 2.96
N PRO A 288 -16.00 -11.34 1.95
CA PRO A 288 -17.23 -11.98 1.47
C PRO A 288 -16.99 -13.39 0.92
N GLY A 289 -15.80 -13.66 0.35
CA GLY A 289 -15.42 -14.95 -0.21
C GLY A 289 -14.77 -15.94 0.77
N TYR A 290 -14.77 -15.68 2.08
CA TYR A 290 -13.96 -16.43 3.05
C TYR A 290 -14.24 -17.94 3.03
N HIS A 291 -15.51 -18.35 3.01
CA HIS A 291 -15.88 -19.77 3.02
C HIS A 291 -15.35 -20.53 1.80
N ALA A 292 -15.57 -19.97 0.60
CA ALA A 292 -15.08 -20.53 -0.66
C ALA A 292 -13.54 -20.56 -0.72
N TRP A 293 -12.91 -19.47 -0.28
CA TRP A 293 -11.46 -19.39 -0.18
C TRP A 293 -10.90 -20.48 0.76
N ARG A 294 -11.53 -20.72 1.92
CA ARG A 294 -11.05 -21.74 2.88
C ARG A 294 -11.05 -23.14 2.28
N LEU A 295 -12.09 -23.48 1.51
CA LEU A 295 -12.18 -24.77 0.81
C LEU A 295 -11.09 -24.89 -0.26
N ALA A 296 -10.92 -23.84 -1.07
CA ALA A 296 -9.90 -23.80 -2.11
C ALA A 296 -8.48 -23.88 -1.52
N GLN A 297 -8.22 -23.17 -0.42
CA GLN A 297 -6.94 -23.18 0.28
C GLN A 297 -6.62 -24.58 0.84
N LYS A 298 -7.61 -25.26 1.45
CA LYS A 298 -7.44 -26.65 1.89
C LYS A 298 -7.18 -27.59 0.73
N GLN A 299 -7.92 -27.43 -0.38
CA GLN A 299 -7.74 -28.27 -1.57
C GLN A 299 -6.34 -28.09 -2.15
N ALA A 300 -5.84 -26.86 -2.22
CA ALA A 300 -4.49 -26.57 -2.67
C ALA A 300 -3.41 -27.19 -1.76
N GLN A 301 -3.65 -27.24 -0.44
CA GLN A 301 -2.72 -27.83 0.52
C GLN A 301 -2.66 -29.37 0.46
N VAL A 302 -3.77 -30.04 0.16
CA VAL A 302 -3.81 -31.52 0.03
C VAL A 302 -3.44 -32.02 -1.37
N GLY A 303 -3.41 -31.12 -2.36
CA GLY A 303 -3.16 -31.44 -3.76
C GLY A 303 -4.18 -32.42 -4.33
N ASP A 304 -3.78 -33.23 -5.32
CA ASP A 304 -4.67 -34.20 -5.97
C ASP A 304 -4.90 -35.48 -5.15
N LYS A 305 -4.28 -35.58 -3.97
CA LYS A 305 -4.30 -36.79 -3.15
C LYS A 305 -5.65 -37.00 -2.46
N TYR A 306 -6.36 -35.93 -2.14
CA TYR A 306 -7.66 -35.95 -1.47
C TYR A 306 -8.58 -34.88 -2.06
N THR A 307 -9.89 -35.13 -2.01
CA THR A 307 -10.90 -34.11 -2.33
C THR A 307 -11.45 -33.54 -1.03
N VAL A 308 -11.43 -32.21 -0.91
CA VAL A 308 -12.00 -31.51 0.23
C VAL A 308 -13.51 -31.43 0.04
N GLN A 309 -14.25 -32.01 0.99
CA GLN A 309 -15.71 -31.91 1.05
C GLN A 309 -16.11 -30.69 1.89
N ASP A 310 -17.19 -30.02 1.50
CA ASP A 310 -17.79 -28.95 2.29
C ASP A 310 -18.91 -29.51 3.17
N ASP A 311 -18.55 -29.92 4.38
CA ASP A 311 -19.51 -30.47 5.34
C ASP A 311 -20.30 -29.37 6.09
N ALA A 312 -20.09 -28.09 5.76
CA ALA A 312 -20.73 -26.99 6.45
C ALA A 312 -22.19 -26.82 6.00
N LYS A 313 -23.13 -26.89 6.95
CA LYS A 313 -24.56 -26.65 6.69
C LYS A 313 -24.90 -25.18 6.38
N VAL A 314 -24.05 -24.26 6.85
CA VAL A 314 -24.18 -22.82 6.63
C VAL A 314 -22.80 -22.29 6.24
N PRO A 315 -22.69 -21.47 5.18
CA PRO A 315 -21.44 -20.82 4.82
C PRO A 315 -20.93 -19.95 5.98
N ASP A 316 -19.64 -20.05 6.27
CA ASP A 316 -19.01 -19.21 7.30
C ASP A 316 -18.79 -17.80 6.73
N ILE A 317 -19.63 -16.87 7.22
CA ILE A 317 -19.61 -15.46 6.86
C ILE A 317 -18.84 -14.71 7.95
N GLN A 318 -17.74 -14.07 7.55
CA GLN A 318 -16.95 -13.26 8.46
C GLN A 318 -17.62 -11.91 8.70
N ARG A 319 -17.62 -11.46 9.95
CA ARG A 319 -18.05 -10.11 10.30
C ARG A 319 -17.08 -9.07 9.74
N PRO A 320 -17.53 -7.85 9.42
CA PRO A 320 -16.64 -6.74 9.14
C PRO A 320 -15.68 -6.49 10.30
N ILE A 321 -14.41 -6.30 10.00
CA ILE A 321 -13.38 -5.88 10.95
C ILE A 321 -13.29 -4.36 10.86
N LEU A 322 -13.42 -3.68 11.99
CA LEU A 322 -13.21 -2.23 12.05
C LEU A 322 -11.70 -1.92 12.01
N LEU A 323 -11.24 -1.22 10.97
CA LEU A 323 -9.85 -0.78 10.86
C LEU A 323 -9.60 0.54 11.58
N GLY A 324 -10.60 1.42 11.62
CA GLY A 324 -10.53 2.66 12.39
C GLY A 324 -11.80 3.51 12.25
N LEU A 325 -12.06 4.32 13.26
CA LEU A 325 -13.07 5.38 13.29
C LEU A 325 -12.41 6.71 12.98
N TRP A 326 -13.16 7.61 12.34
CA TRP A 326 -12.69 8.98 12.09
C TRP A 326 -12.17 9.61 13.39
N HIS A 327 -10.99 10.20 13.32
CA HIS A 327 -10.36 10.84 14.48
C HIS A 327 -10.05 12.32 14.22
N THR A 328 -9.21 12.61 13.23
CA THR A 328 -8.80 13.98 12.94
C THR A 328 -8.09 14.09 11.58
N TRP A 329 -7.89 15.31 11.12
CA TRP A 329 -6.91 15.61 10.08
C TRP A 329 -5.50 15.57 10.68
N LEU A 330 -4.58 14.87 10.01
CA LEU A 330 -3.18 14.92 10.40
C LEU A 330 -2.59 16.29 10.04
N PRO A 331 -1.74 16.87 10.91
CA PRO A 331 -1.07 18.12 10.59
C PRO A 331 -0.17 17.91 9.39
N GLN A 332 -0.25 18.82 8.42
CA GLN A 332 0.75 18.86 7.36
C GLN A 332 2.02 19.52 7.92
N PRO A 333 3.17 18.81 7.95
CA PRO A 333 4.41 19.39 8.41
C PRO A 333 4.80 20.55 7.49
N LYS A 334 5.09 21.71 8.09
CA LYS A 334 5.48 22.94 7.38
C LYS A 334 6.94 22.94 6.93
N ASP A 335 7.77 22.06 7.50
CA ASP A 335 9.20 22.00 7.18
C ASP A 335 9.45 21.20 5.90
N ASP A 336 10.04 21.91 4.93
CA ASP A 336 10.40 21.46 3.59
C ASP A 336 11.43 20.31 3.61
N ASN A 337 11.37 19.49 2.55
CA ASN A 337 12.24 18.33 2.23
C ASN A 337 11.69 16.95 2.59
N VAL A 338 10.40 16.71 2.34
CA VAL A 338 9.90 15.34 2.25
C VAL A 338 9.28 15.15 0.87
N ALA A 339 9.94 14.32 0.07
CA ALA A 339 9.45 13.78 -1.18
C ALA A 339 7.98 13.37 -1.06
N ILE A 340 7.12 13.96 -1.88
CA ILE A 340 5.82 13.34 -2.13
C ILE A 340 6.11 12.20 -3.10
N LEU A 341 5.95 10.98 -2.60
CA LEU A 341 5.70 9.82 -3.43
C LEU A 341 4.52 10.19 -4.34
N PHE A 342 4.80 10.33 -5.64
CA PHE A 342 3.77 10.38 -6.66
C PHE A 342 2.69 9.32 -6.34
N PRO A 343 1.39 9.58 -6.62
CA PRO A 343 0.33 8.63 -6.28
C PRO A 343 0.75 7.22 -6.70
N ALA A 344 0.61 6.22 -5.81
CA ALA A 344 1.05 4.83 -6.00
C ALA A 344 1.01 4.25 -7.45
N PRO A 345 0.00 4.56 -8.31
CA PRO A 345 0.03 4.18 -9.74
C PRO A 345 1.16 4.80 -10.60
N LEU A 346 1.90 5.78 -10.10
CA LEU A 346 3.08 6.42 -10.71
C LEU A 346 4.40 5.93 -10.11
N TYR A 347 4.41 4.84 -9.33
CA TYR A 347 5.65 4.12 -9.04
C TYR A 347 6.24 3.64 -10.37
N VAL A 348 7.20 4.42 -10.85
CA VAL A 348 8.02 4.14 -12.01
C VAL A 348 9.32 3.58 -11.45
N GLN A 349 9.65 2.34 -11.78
CA GLN A 349 11.03 1.88 -11.68
C GLN A 349 11.91 2.88 -12.43
N GLY A 350 12.80 3.58 -11.74
CA GLY A 350 13.73 4.50 -12.39
C GLY A 350 13.47 6.00 -12.21
N VAL A 351 12.91 6.45 -11.09
CA VAL A 351 13.07 7.84 -10.64
C VAL A 351 14.06 7.82 -9.46
N PRO A 352 15.19 8.56 -9.53
CA PRO A 352 16.14 8.61 -8.41
C PRO A 352 15.44 9.03 -7.12
N HIS A 353 15.77 8.43 -5.98
CA HIS A 353 15.19 8.76 -4.67
C HIS A 353 15.36 10.26 -4.29
N GLU A 354 16.31 10.96 -4.93
CA GLU A 354 16.57 12.40 -4.76
C GLU A 354 15.90 13.30 -5.81
N ALA A 355 15.42 12.70 -6.89
CA ALA A 355 14.57 13.30 -7.90
C ALA A 355 13.09 12.90 -7.70
N GLU A 356 12.76 12.28 -6.56
CA GLU A 356 11.47 12.51 -5.93
C GLU A 356 11.35 14.02 -5.74
N THR A 357 10.66 14.64 -6.69
CA THR A 357 10.42 16.07 -6.79
C THR A 357 10.27 16.67 -5.41
N ARG A 358 11.16 17.60 -5.06
CA ARG A 358 11.04 18.41 -3.85
C ARG A 358 9.71 19.12 -3.94
N VAL A 359 8.74 18.66 -3.18
CA VAL A 359 7.41 19.26 -3.15
C VAL A 359 7.28 20.10 -1.89
N THR A 360 6.86 21.35 -2.05
CA THR A 360 6.50 22.22 -0.92
C THR A 360 5.30 21.64 -0.18
N SER A 361 5.22 21.86 1.14
CA SER A 361 4.11 21.47 2.03
C SER A 361 2.72 21.51 1.36
N ASP A 362 2.45 22.57 0.61
CA ASP A 362 1.14 22.93 0.07
C ASP A 362 0.60 22.00 -1.04
N MET A 363 1.42 21.11 -1.61
CA MET A 363 0.95 20.16 -2.63
C MET A 363 0.76 18.75 -2.08
N ARG A 364 0.93 18.54 -0.77
CA ARG A 364 0.68 17.25 -0.13
C ARG A 364 -0.82 16.98 -0.05
N PRO A 365 -1.29 15.77 -0.43
CA PRO A 365 -2.67 15.40 -0.18
C PRO A 365 -3.00 15.58 1.31
N PRO A 366 -4.14 16.18 1.67
CA PRO A 366 -4.61 16.19 3.06
C PRO A 366 -4.74 14.76 3.58
N HIS A 367 -4.29 14.50 4.80
CA HIS A 367 -4.34 13.17 5.39
C HIS A 367 -5.37 13.13 6.52
N GLN A 368 -6.24 12.14 6.46
CA GLN A 368 -7.19 11.81 7.52
C GLN A 368 -6.65 10.66 8.35
N LEU A 369 -6.75 10.77 9.67
CA LEU A 369 -6.46 9.69 10.60
C LEU A 369 -7.75 9.02 11.05
N TYR A 370 -7.80 7.70 10.86
CA TYR A 370 -8.80 6.81 11.41
C TYR A 370 -8.16 5.95 12.48
N GLY A 371 -8.55 6.14 13.73
CA GLY A 371 -7.96 5.48 14.90
C GLY A 371 -8.93 4.54 15.61
N GLN A 372 -8.49 3.94 16.72
CA GLN A 372 -9.33 3.11 17.59
C GLN A 372 -10.00 1.92 16.86
N GLY A 373 -9.35 1.37 15.84
CA GLY A 373 -9.82 0.15 15.20
C GLY A 373 -9.74 -1.07 16.13
N GLU A 374 -10.33 -2.17 15.68
CA GLU A 374 -10.24 -3.45 16.37
C GLU A 374 -8.78 -3.82 16.60
N VAL A 375 -8.50 -4.37 17.78
CA VAL A 375 -7.15 -4.77 18.15
C VAL A 375 -6.69 -5.94 17.29
N CYS A 376 -5.45 -5.87 16.82
CA CYS A 376 -4.81 -6.93 16.07
C CYS A 376 -3.78 -7.66 16.94
N GLY A 377 -3.55 -8.93 16.63
CA GLY A 377 -2.62 -9.80 17.37
C GLY A 377 -3.27 -10.62 18.47
N GLY A 378 -2.53 -11.65 18.90
CA GLY A 378 -2.94 -12.52 20.00
C GLY A 378 -3.09 -11.75 21.30
N ARG A 379 -3.79 -12.34 22.28
CA ARG A 379 -3.98 -11.72 23.61
C ARG A 379 -2.66 -11.39 24.30
N ASP A 380 -1.66 -12.25 24.08
CA ASP A 380 -0.36 -12.19 24.75
C ASP A 380 0.76 -11.61 23.87
N ASP A 381 0.45 -11.07 22.67
CA ASP A 381 1.49 -10.45 21.82
C ASP A 381 1.85 -9.05 22.37
N PRO A 382 3.11 -8.78 22.74
CA PRO A 382 3.51 -7.48 23.28
C PRO A 382 3.39 -6.34 22.26
N ARG A 383 3.26 -6.65 20.96
CA ARG A 383 3.10 -5.66 19.88
C ARG A 383 1.63 -5.33 19.60
N ARG A 384 0.71 -6.04 20.26
CA ARG A 384 -0.76 -5.91 20.12
C ARG A 384 -1.16 -4.44 20.18
N ARG A 385 -1.85 -3.97 19.13
CA ARG A 385 -2.30 -2.58 19.01
C ARG A 385 -3.64 -2.49 18.31
N SER A 386 -4.35 -1.39 18.53
CA SER A 386 -5.52 -1.05 17.71
C SER A 386 -5.08 -0.79 16.28
N ARG A 387 -5.88 -1.28 15.33
CA ARG A 387 -5.71 -0.91 13.93
C ARG A 387 -5.91 0.60 13.75
N ARG A 388 -5.21 1.15 12.76
CA ARG A 388 -5.40 2.52 12.29
C ARG A 388 -5.28 2.59 10.79
N VAL A 389 -5.91 3.59 10.20
CA VAL A 389 -5.83 3.88 8.76
C VAL A 389 -5.47 5.34 8.57
N THR A 390 -4.47 5.61 7.74
CA THR A 390 -4.20 6.96 7.21
C THR A 390 -4.81 7.02 5.82
N VAL A 391 -5.80 7.89 5.62
CA VAL A 391 -6.40 8.11 4.30
C VAL A 391 -5.78 9.34 3.66
N GLU A 392 -5.15 9.18 2.51
CA GLU A 392 -4.56 10.24 1.72
C GLU A 392 -5.59 10.76 0.70
N MET A 393 -5.94 12.04 0.76
CA MET A 393 -6.93 12.66 -0.12
C MET A 393 -6.28 13.16 -1.41
N HIS A 394 -6.35 12.36 -2.47
CA HIS A 394 -5.74 12.62 -3.77
C HIS A 394 -6.71 13.31 -4.74
N CYS A 395 -6.19 14.22 -5.57
CA CYS A 395 -6.97 14.77 -6.68
C CYS A 395 -7.35 13.66 -7.68
N ALA A 396 -8.62 13.65 -8.11
CA ALA A 396 -9.13 12.76 -9.15
C ALA A 396 -10.40 13.34 -9.80
N SER A 397 -10.80 12.82 -10.96
CA SER A 397 -12.03 13.26 -11.63
C SER A 397 -13.33 12.82 -10.94
N HIS A 398 -13.27 11.83 -10.06
CA HIS A 398 -14.43 11.25 -9.38
C HIS A 398 -14.02 10.54 -8.09
N ASN A 399 -14.99 10.28 -7.22
CA ASN A 399 -14.78 9.64 -5.93
C ASN A 399 -14.52 8.14 -6.07
N HIS A 400 -13.35 7.67 -5.65
CA HIS A 400 -13.02 6.24 -5.60
C HIS A 400 -11.78 6.00 -4.73
N ILE A 401 -11.65 4.78 -4.22
CA ILE A 401 -10.41 4.34 -3.58
C ILE A 401 -9.41 4.00 -4.69
N LYS A 402 -8.22 4.61 -4.64
CA LYS A 402 -7.12 4.38 -5.59
C LYS A 402 -6.28 3.15 -5.23
N PHE A 403 -5.98 2.98 -3.94
CA PHE A 403 -5.18 1.88 -3.42
C PHE A 403 -5.40 1.70 -1.93
N VAL A 404 -5.08 0.51 -1.41
CA VAL A 404 -5.02 0.22 0.02
C VAL A 404 -3.80 -0.66 0.29
N GLU A 405 -2.98 -0.27 1.27
CA GLU A 405 -1.74 -0.94 1.63
C GLU A 405 -1.63 -1.08 3.15
N GLU A 406 -1.07 -2.19 3.63
CA GLU A 406 -0.68 -2.40 5.03
C GLU A 406 0.83 -2.14 5.16
N ARG A 407 1.22 -0.86 5.36
CA ARG A 407 2.64 -0.45 5.41
C ARG A 407 3.38 -1.02 6.62
N ALA A 408 2.66 -1.20 7.72
CA ALA A 408 3.14 -1.94 8.88
C ALA A 408 1.97 -2.73 9.45
N TRP A 409 2.27 -3.74 10.26
CA TRP A 409 1.24 -4.58 10.85
C TRP A 409 0.13 -3.73 11.49
N CYS A 410 -1.13 -3.90 11.10
CA CYS A 410 -2.27 -3.13 11.62
C CYS A 410 -2.23 -1.61 11.38
N ASP A 411 -1.38 -1.15 10.47
CA ASP A 411 -1.24 0.23 10.06
C ASP A 411 -1.43 0.31 8.56
N TYR A 412 -2.59 0.84 8.17
CA TYR A 412 -3.02 0.86 6.79
C TYR A 412 -2.91 2.27 6.21
N VAL A 413 -2.62 2.33 4.91
CA VAL A 413 -2.71 3.55 4.13
C VAL A 413 -3.68 3.33 3.00
N LEU A 414 -4.61 4.26 2.82
CA LEU A 414 -5.62 4.23 1.78
C LEU A 414 -5.52 5.51 0.96
N GLY A 415 -5.32 5.40 -0.34
CA GLY A 415 -5.39 6.55 -1.24
C GLY A 415 -6.83 6.74 -1.70
N PHE A 416 -7.44 7.89 -1.44
CA PHE A 416 -8.79 8.21 -1.89
C PHE A 416 -8.77 9.33 -2.93
N GLY A 417 -9.26 9.06 -4.14
CA GLY A 417 -9.40 10.04 -5.21
C GLY A 417 -10.71 10.82 -5.06
N THR A 418 -10.65 12.15 -5.14
CA THR A 418 -11.85 13.00 -5.17
C THR A 418 -11.61 14.34 -5.88
N PRO A 419 -12.61 14.93 -6.56
CA PRO A 419 -12.51 16.28 -7.10
C PRO A 419 -12.25 17.34 -6.04
N ALA A 420 -12.71 17.14 -4.79
CA ALA A 420 -12.51 18.08 -3.69
C ALA A 420 -11.02 18.35 -3.40
N ALA A 421 -10.16 17.34 -3.56
CA ALA A 421 -8.73 17.42 -3.29
C ALA A 421 -7.93 18.08 -4.42
N CYS A 422 -8.55 18.44 -5.55
CA CYS A 422 -7.86 19.07 -6.66
C CYS A 422 -7.56 20.56 -6.40
N THR A 423 -6.33 20.97 -6.71
CA THR A 423 -5.86 22.36 -6.59
C THR A 423 -5.09 22.76 -7.84
N ASP A 424 -5.11 24.05 -8.16
CA ASP A 424 -4.33 24.60 -9.28
C ASP A 424 -2.83 24.32 -9.11
N ALA A 425 -2.31 24.41 -7.87
CA ALA A 425 -0.91 24.14 -7.54
C ALA A 425 -0.50 22.70 -7.88
N TYR A 426 -1.34 21.71 -7.56
CA TYR A 426 -1.08 20.30 -7.88
C TYR A 426 -1.04 20.05 -9.38
N ILE A 427 -1.96 20.66 -10.16
CA ILE A 427 -1.97 20.51 -11.62
C ILE A 427 -0.76 21.20 -12.25
N ALA A 428 -0.42 22.42 -11.83
CA ALA A 428 0.76 23.11 -12.30
C ALA A 428 2.05 22.30 -12.04
N HIS A 429 2.11 21.60 -10.90
CA HIS A 429 3.19 20.68 -10.60
C HIS A 429 3.25 19.50 -11.59
N LEU A 430 2.13 18.83 -11.85
CA LEU A 430 2.06 17.73 -12.82
C LEU A 430 2.40 18.19 -14.25
N GLU A 431 1.98 19.38 -14.66
CA GLU A 431 2.34 19.96 -15.95
C GLU A 431 3.84 20.24 -16.07
N ASN A 432 4.46 20.75 -15.00
CA ASN A 432 5.90 20.98 -14.96
C ASN A 432 6.68 19.66 -14.99
N ALA A 433 6.24 18.66 -14.22
CA ALA A 433 6.82 17.31 -14.25
C ALA A 433 6.72 16.68 -15.65
N PHE A 434 5.58 16.88 -16.33
CA PHE A 434 5.38 16.39 -17.69
C PHE A 434 6.29 17.09 -18.71
N LYS A 435 6.48 18.41 -18.57
CA LYS A 435 7.41 19.19 -19.41
C LYS A 435 8.88 18.79 -19.18
N SER A 436 9.28 18.53 -17.94
CA SER A 436 10.65 18.10 -17.62
C SER A 436 10.94 16.65 -18.01
N ALA A 437 9.90 15.81 -18.09
CA ALA A 437 10.04 14.42 -18.54
C ALA A 437 10.11 14.29 -20.07
N ALA A 438 9.75 15.33 -20.83
CA ALA A 438 9.94 15.34 -22.27
C ALA A 438 11.44 15.33 -22.59
N PRO A 439 11.91 14.51 -23.54
CA PRO A 439 13.32 14.46 -23.88
C PRO A 439 13.78 15.86 -24.29
N HIS A 440 14.86 16.34 -23.67
CA HIS A 440 15.60 17.47 -24.21
C HIS A 440 16.09 17.06 -25.61
N ASP A 441 15.50 17.65 -26.65
CA ASP A 441 16.10 17.69 -27.98
C ASP A 441 17.40 18.49 -27.86
N GLU A 442 18.48 17.84 -27.42
CA GLU A 442 19.83 18.36 -27.59
C GLU A 442 20.24 18.09 -29.04
N LEU A 443 20.12 19.16 -29.84
CA LEU A 443 20.65 19.34 -31.20
C LEU A 443 22.17 19.31 -31.26
#